data_AF-A0A4U5UPB7-F1
#
_entry.id   AF-A0A4U5UPB7-F1
#
_cell.length_a   1.000
_cell.length_b   1.000
_cell.length_c   1.000
_cell.angle_alpha   90.00
_cell.angle_beta   90.00
_cell.angle_gamma   90.00
#
_symmetry.space_group_name_H-M   'P 1'
#
loop_
_entity.id
_entity.type
_entity.pdbx_description
1 polymer ?
#
loop_
_entity_poly.entity_id
_entity_poly.type
_entity_poly.pdbx_seq_one_letter_code
_entity_poly.pdbx_strand_id
1 'polypeptide(L)'
;MHLQYKAANANTWHGIGCHASPWRIVDDCGGAFTMGAIGGGVFQSVKGFRNAPAGVGHRLRGSANAVRIRAPQIGGSFAVWGGLFSTIDCGLVRLRGKEDPWNSITSGALTGAILAARSGPLTMMGSAMMGGILLALIEGFGILLTRYTAQQFQNRKQMIDQNDSALKSKKDWRQLWTQ
;
A
#
# COMPACT_ATOMS: atom_id res chain seq x y z
N MET A 1 -3.61 -7.05 10.35
CA MET A 1 -3.16 -6.61 11.68
C MET A 1 -2.34 -5.31 11.68
N HIS A 2 -2.34 -4.50 10.60
CA HIS A 2 -1.60 -3.23 10.56
C HIS A 2 -2.41 -1.98 10.96
N LEU A 3 -3.73 -2.09 11.09
CA LEU A 3 -4.60 -0.94 11.36
C LEU A 3 -4.97 -0.75 12.85
N GLN A 4 -4.58 -1.67 13.75
CA GLN A 4 -4.88 -1.54 15.19
C GLN A 4 -3.79 -0.83 16.02
N TYR A 5 -2.62 -0.55 15.46
CA TYR A 5 -1.56 0.12 16.22
C TYR A 5 -1.69 1.66 16.27
N LYS A 6 -2.56 2.26 15.44
CA LYS A 6 -2.71 3.72 15.33
C LYS A 6 -3.59 4.35 16.42
N ALA A 7 -4.21 3.56 17.29
CA ALA A 7 -5.23 4.02 18.24
C ALA A 7 -4.80 3.96 19.71
N ALA A 8 -3.56 3.60 20.03
CA ALA A 8 -3.08 3.56 21.40
C ALA A 8 -2.03 4.65 21.65
N ASN A 9 -2.43 5.65 22.44
CA ASN A 9 -1.59 6.56 23.22
C ASN A 9 -1.23 7.92 22.59
N ALA A 10 -2.05 8.93 22.90
CA ALA A 10 -1.84 10.33 22.57
C ALA A 10 -0.73 11.03 23.41
N ASN A 11 0.09 10.28 24.15
CA ASN A 11 1.15 10.83 25.02
C ASN A 11 2.57 10.42 24.58
N THR A 12 2.72 9.66 23.47
CA THR A 12 4.02 9.23 22.92
C THR A 12 4.54 10.13 21.78
N TRP A 13 3.90 11.28 21.53
CA TRP A 13 4.27 12.21 20.45
C TRP A 13 5.65 12.89 20.61
N HIS A 14 6.34 12.73 21.74
CA HIS A 14 7.75 13.10 21.89
C HIS A 14 8.74 12.01 21.41
N GLY A 15 8.26 10.84 20.96
CA GLY A 15 9.09 9.69 20.56
C GLY A 15 8.81 9.12 19.17
N ILE A 16 7.93 9.73 18.37
CA ILE A 16 7.61 9.32 16.98
C ILE A 16 8.19 10.34 15.97
N GLY A 17 9.39 10.85 16.25
CA GLY A 17 10.09 11.75 15.34
C GLY A 17 11.13 10.97 14.55
N CYS A 18 10.88 10.67 13.28
CA CYS A 18 11.94 10.44 12.28
C CYS A 18 13.19 9.65 12.73
N HIS A 19 13.06 8.59 13.52
CA HIS A 19 14.12 7.61 13.60
C HIS A 19 13.93 6.73 12.38
N ALA A 20 14.64 7.05 11.30
CA ALA A 20 14.97 6.07 10.29
C ALA A 20 15.74 4.95 11.00
N SER A 21 15.04 4.08 11.74
CA SER A 21 15.61 2.80 12.12
C SER A 21 15.97 2.17 10.79
N PRO A 22 17.27 1.95 10.48
CA PRO A 22 17.69 1.50 9.16
C PRO A 22 16.89 0.28 8.70
N TRP A 23 16.50 -0.54 9.66
CA TRP A 23 15.57 -1.65 9.55
C TRP A 23 14.23 -1.36 8.84
N ARG A 24 13.56 -0.24 9.09
CA ARG A 24 12.26 0.10 8.46
C ARG A 24 12.44 0.42 6.97
N ILE A 25 13.45 1.22 6.63
CA ILE A 25 13.78 1.53 5.23
C ILE A 25 14.26 0.27 4.51
N VAL A 26 15.06 -0.56 5.18
CA VAL A 26 15.53 -1.84 4.62
C VAL A 26 14.35 -2.80 4.39
N ASP A 27 13.37 -2.85 5.29
CA ASP A 27 12.16 -3.64 5.15
C ASP A 27 11.30 -3.13 3.97
N ASP A 28 11.10 -1.82 3.86
CA ASP A 28 10.36 -1.20 2.75
C ASP A 28 11.07 -1.41 1.40
N CYS A 29 12.38 -1.22 1.35
CA CYS A 29 13.23 -1.51 0.19
C CYS A 29 13.16 -2.99 -0.19
N GLY A 30 13.22 -3.89 0.79
CA GLY A 30 13.18 -5.34 0.58
C GLY A 30 11.82 -5.83 0.10
N GLY A 31 10.75 -5.29 0.67
CA GLY A 31 9.38 -5.54 0.22
C GLY A 31 9.14 -5.06 -1.20
N ALA A 32 9.57 -3.83 -1.51
CA ALA A 32 9.47 -3.26 -2.85
C ALA A 32 10.34 -4.01 -3.88
N PHE A 33 11.55 -4.42 -3.49
CA PHE A 33 12.43 -5.25 -4.32
C PHE A 33 11.76 -6.57 -4.67
N THR A 34 11.19 -7.25 -3.68
CA THR A 34 10.54 -8.56 -3.87
C THR A 34 9.31 -8.44 -4.76
N MET A 35 8.47 -7.43 -4.54
CA MET A 35 7.33 -7.16 -5.44
C MET A 35 7.79 -6.84 -6.86
N GLY A 36 8.83 -6.03 -7.02
CA GLY A 36 9.39 -5.68 -8.32
C GLY A 36 10.06 -6.86 -9.04
N ALA A 37 10.75 -7.74 -8.30
CA ALA A 37 11.40 -8.93 -8.85
C ALA A 37 10.37 -9.98 -9.28
N ILE A 38 9.32 -10.21 -8.48
CA ILE A 38 8.24 -11.14 -8.83
C ILE A 38 7.42 -10.58 -9.98
N GLY A 39 6.94 -9.34 -9.88
CA GLY A 39 6.12 -8.70 -10.91
C GLY A 39 6.89 -8.52 -12.23
N GLY A 40 8.14 -8.06 -12.15
CA GLY A 40 9.05 -7.95 -13.29
C GLY A 40 9.39 -9.32 -13.87
N GLY A 41 9.59 -10.34 -13.04
CA GLY A 41 9.83 -11.72 -13.49
C GLY A 41 8.66 -12.30 -14.27
N VAL A 42 7.42 -12.16 -13.77
CA VAL A 42 6.21 -12.63 -14.46
C VAL A 42 5.97 -11.87 -15.76
N PHE A 43 6.03 -10.53 -15.73
CA PHE A 43 5.81 -9.72 -16.93
C PHE A 43 6.87 -9.99 -18.00
N GLN A 44 8.13 -10.16 -17.60
CA GLN A 44 9.21 -10.38 -18.52
C GLN A 44 9.28 -11.82 -19.03
N SER A 45 8.77 -12.80 -18.28
CA SER A 45 8.64 -14.17 -18.78
C SER A 45 7.57 -14.27 -19.87
N VAL A 46 6.44 -13.58 -19.71
CA VAL A 46 5.38 -13.50 -20.73
C VAL A 46 5.89 -12.75 -21.97
N LYS A 47 6.52 -11.58 -21.78
CA LYS A 47 7.09 -10.80 -22.89
C LYS A 47 8.25 -11.52 -23.59
N GLY A 48 9.12 -12.18 -22.82
CA GLY A 48 10.23 -12.98 -23.34
C GLY A 48 9.76 -14.21 -24.12
N PHE A 49 8.66 -14.83 -23.70
CA PHE A 49 8.03 -15.92 -24.45
C PHE A 49 7.38 -15.43 -25.76
N ARG A 50 6.80 -14.24 -25.78
CA ARG A 50 6.17 -13.64 -26.97
C ARG A 50 7.18 -13.08 -27.98
N ASN A 51 8.34 -12.62 -27.53
CA ASN A 51 9.34 -11.94 -28.36
C ASN A 51 10.49 -12.86 -28.86
N ALA A 52 10.49 -14.14 -28.47
CA ALA A 52 11.50 -15.11 -28.89
C ALA A 52 11.11 -15.85 -30.19
N PRO A 53 12.08 -16.24 -31.04
CA PRO A 53 11.84 -16.92 -32.31
C PRO A 53 11.12 -18.27 -32.14
N ALA A 54 10.47 -18.75 -33.20
CA ALA A 54 9.63 -19.95 -33.16
C ALA A 54 10.41 -21.19 -32.67
N GLY A 55 9.87 -21.85 -31.64
CA GLY A 55 10.43 -23.06 -31.02
C GLY A 55 10.33 -23.05 -29.50
N VAL A 56 9.63 -24.01 -28.90
CA VAL A 56 9.33 -24.04 -27.44
C VAL A 56 10.61 -23.97 -26.58
N GLY A 57 11.68 -24.69 -26.94
CA GLY A 57 12.96 -24.64 -26.22
C GLY A 57 13.70 -23.30 -26.31
N HIS A 58 13.61 -22.60 -27.45
CA HIS A 58 14.25 -21.30 -27.66
C HIS A 58 13.45 -20.17 -26.98
N ARG A 59 12.12 -20.31 -26.93
CA ARG A 59 11.22 -19.40 -26.20
C ARG A 59 11.37 -19.52 -24.69
N LEU A 60 11.55 -20.74 -24.18
CA LEU A 60 11.81 -20.97 -22.76
C LEU A 60 13.20 -20.46 -22.34
N ARG A 61 14.25 -20.72 -23.13
CA ARG A 61 15.59 -20.15 -22.86
C ARG A 61 15.63 -18.62 -22.98
N GLY A 62 14.96 -18.05 -23.99
CA GLY A 62 14.85 -16.61 -24.17
C GLY A 62 14.06 -15.92 -23.05
N SER A 63 12.97 -16.55 -22.59
CA SER A 63 12.20 -16.11 -21.44
C SER A 63 13.01 -16.19 -20.14
N ALA A 64 13.71 -17.30 -19.88
CA ALA A 64 14.55 -17.48 -18.70
C ALA A 64 15.70 -16.47 -18.64
N ASN A 65 16.41 -16.22 -19.75
CA ASN A 65 17.44 -15.18 -19.80
C ASN A 65 16.86 -13.77 -19.64
N ALA A 66 15.70 -13.49 -20.24
CA ALA A 66 15.05 -12.19 -20.10
C ALA A 66 14.63 -11.91 -18.65
N VAL A 67 14.08 -12.90 -17.95
CA VAL A 67 13.75 -12.80 -16.52
C VAL A 67 15.02 -12.62 -15.68
N ARG A 68 16.04 -13.46 -15.90
CA ARG A 68 17.27 -13.42 -15.10
C ARG A 68 17.98 -12.06 -15.17
N ILE A 69 17.99 -11.43 -16.34
CA ILE A 69 18.67 -10.14 -16.54
C ILE A 69 17.79 -8.98 -16.05
N ARG A 70 16.48 -9.00 -16.32
CA ARG A 70 15.62 -7.83 -16.11
C ARG A 70 14.85 -7.82 -14.79
N ALA A 71 14.53 -8.98 -14.22
CA ALA A 71 13.85 -9.05 -12.92
C ALA A 71 14.62 -8.34 -11.78
N PRO A 72 15.95 -8.54 -11.61
CA PRO A 72 16.69 -7.80 -10.59
C PRO A 72 16.86 -6.31 -10.91
N GLN A 73 16.91 -5.92 -12.19
CA GLN A 73 16.97 -4.50 -12.58
C GLN A 73 15.67 -3.75 -12.26
N ILE A 74 14.53 -4.41 -12.52
CA ILE A 74 13.20 -3.89 -12.19
C ILE A 74 13.04 -3.86 -10.67
N GLY A 75 13.37 -4.95 -9.97
CA GLY A 75 13.38 -5.02 -8.51
C GLY A 75 14.23 -3.94 -7.86
N GLY A 76 15.44 -3.68 -8.37
CA GLY A 76 16.32 -2.63 -7.88
C GLY A 76 15.72 -1.23 -8.03
N SER A 77 15.09 -0.95 -9.18
CA SER A 77 14.38 0.33 -9.39
C SER A 77 13.23 0.52 -8.40
N PHE A 78 12.47 -0.55 -8.13
CA PHE A 78 11.39 -0.53 -7.13
C PHE A 78 11.91 -0.40 -5.70
N ALA A 79 13.06 -0.99 -5.38
CA ALA A 79 13.70 -0.84 -4.07
C ALA A 79 14.08 0.61 -3.79
N VAL A 80 14.71 1.29 -4.77
CA VAL A 80 15.05 2.72 -4.64
C VAL A 80 13.78 3.58 -4.55
N TRP A 81 12.74 3.26 -5.33
CA TRP A 81 11.46 3.95 -5.24
C TRP A 81 10.82 3.79 -3.85
N GLY A 82 10.76 2.57 -3.30
CA GLY A 82 10.22 2.30 -1.97
C GLY A 82 11.02 2.96 -0.85
N GLY A 83 12.35 2.89 -0.91
CA GLY A 83 13.22 3.54 0.07
C GLY A 83 13.09 5.06 0.06
N LEU A 84 13.08 5.65 -1.14
CA LEU A 84 12.95 7.11 -1.29
C LEU A 84 11.56 7.57 -0.85
N PHE A 85 10.49 6.84 -1.18
CA PHE A 85 9.14 7.09 -0.70
C PHE A 85 9.08 7.13 0.84
N SER A 86 9.62 6.11 1.52
CA SER A 86 9.65 6.07 2.98
C SER A 86 10.43 7.21 3.61
N THR A 87 11.56 7.63 3.00
CA THR A 87 12.34 8.77 3.52
C THR A 87 11.61 10.11 3.38
N ILE A 88 10.92 10.33 2.26
CA ILE A 88 10.18 11.57 2.01
C ILE A 88 8.92 11.63 2.86
N ASP A 89 8.20 10.51 2.99
CA ASP A 89 7.00 10.44 3.83
C ASP A 89 7.33 10.76 5.29
N CYS A 90 8.39 10.15 5.84
CA CYS A 90 8.90 10.46 7.17
C CYS A 90 9.27 11.96 7.31
N GLY A 91 10.00 12.51 6.34
CA GLY A 91 10.41 13.91 6.34
C GLY A 91 9.23 14.88 6.35
N LEU A 92 8.18 14.59 5.58
CA LEU A 92 6.99 15.43 5.52
C LEU A 92 6.14 15.33 6.79
N VAL A 93 6.00 14.14 7.40
CA VAL A 93 5.33 13.98 8.71
C VAL A 93 6.05 14.78 9.79
N ARG A 94 7.39 14.80 9.77
CA ARG A 94 8.20 15.57 10.72
C ARG A 94 8.08 17.08 10.55
N LEU A 95 7.93 17.54 9.30
CA LEU A 95 7.78 18.98 8.99
C LEU A 95 6.37 19.51 9.29
N ARG A 96 5.31 18.70 9.10
CA ARG A 96 3.93 19.15 9.26
C ARG A 96 3.24 18.68 10.55
N GLY A 97 3.77 17.68 11.24
CA GLY A 97 3.21 17.15 12.49
C GLY A 97 1.79 16.59 12.38
N LYS A 98 1.30 16.37 11.15
CA LYS A 98 -0.03 15.83 10.84
C LYS A 98 0.11 14.75 9.77
N GLU A 99 -0.57 13.63 9.97
CA GLU A 99 -0.63 12.54 8.99
C GLU A 99 -1.92 12.66 8.17
N ASP A 100 -1.85 13.46 7.11
CA ASP A 100 -2.95 13.63 6.16
C ASP A 100 -2.71 12.78 4.89
N PRO A 101 -3.76 12.26 4.22
CA PRO A 101 -3.63 11.50 2.96
C PRO A 101 -2.89 12.25 1.85
N TRP A 102 -2.84 13.58 1.94
CA TRP A 102 -2.07 14.44 1.04
C TRP A 102 -0.56 14.24 1.16
N ASN A 103 -0.09 13.71 2.30
CA ASN A 103 1.31 13.42 2.55
C ASN A 103 1.81 12.29 1.65
N SER A 104 1.08 11.18 1.59
CA SER A 104 1.36 10.03 0.72
C SER A 104 1.34 10.39 -0.77
N ILE A 105 0.42 11.28 -1.19
CA ILE A 105 0.33 11.72 -2.59
C ILE A 105 1.52 12.62 -2.94
N THR A 106 1.85 13.57 -2.06
CA THR A 106 2.97 14.49 -2.26
C THR A 106 4.30 13.76 -2.20
N SER A 107 4.49 12.82 -1.27
CA SER A 107 5.69 11.99 -1.19
C SER A 107 5.85 11.11 -2.42
N GLY A 108 4.75 10.54 -2.94
CA GLY A 108 4.72 9.83 -4.21
C GLY A 108 5.14 10.66 -5.42
N ALA A 109 4.58 11.86 -5.54
CA ALA A 109 4.93 12.79 -6.60
C ALA A 109 6.39 13.24 -6.50
N LEU A 110 6.89 13.53 -5.29
CA LEU A 110 8.26 13.94 -5.07
C LEU A 110 9.26 12.81 -5.36
N THR A 111 8.94 11.59 -4.92
CA THR A 111 9.74 10.37 -5.22
C THR A 111 9.85 10.17 -6.73
N GLY A 112 8.71 10.26 -7.44
CA GLY A 112 8.66 10.16 -8.89
C GLY A 112 9.48 11.25 -9.58
N ALA A 113 9.37 12.50 -9.11
CA ALA A 113 10.15 13.63 -9.62
C ALA A 113 11.66 13.40 -9.44
N ILE A 114 12.10 13.05 -8.23
CA ILE A 114 13.53 12.86 -7.91
C ILE A 114 14.15 11.75 -8.77
N LEU A 115 13.44 10.64 -8.98
CA LEU A 115 13.94 9.53 -9.80
C LEU A 115 14.12 9.89 -11.28
N ALA A 116 13.30 10.82 -11.78
CA ALA A 116 13.36 11.28 -13.16
C ALA A 116 14.10 12.62 -13.33
N ALA A 117 14.64 13.19 -12.26
CA ALA A 117 15.32 14.49 -12.30
C ALA A 117 16.47 14.54 -13.33
N ARG A 118 17.17 13.41 -13.51
CA ARG A 118 18.27 13.28 -14.49
C ARG A 118 17.81 13.14 -15.95
N SER A 119 16.53 12.87 -16.18
CA SER A 119 15.96 12.57 -17.49
C SER A 119 15.30 13.79 -18.15
N GLY A 120 15.39 14.96 -17.51
CA GLY A 120 14.85 16.23 -17.98
C GLY A 120 13.52 16.64 -17.32
N PRO A 121 13.12 17.92 -17.41
CA PRO A 121 11.96 18.46 -16.71
C PRO A 121 10.63 17.84 -17.17
N LEU A 122 10.52 17.47 -18.45
CA LEU A 122 9.30 16.87 -19.00
C LEU A 122 9.04 15.46 -18.45
N THR A 123 10.09 14.64 -18.35
CA THR A 123 10.00 13.28 -17.79
C THR A 123 9.81 13.32 -16.27
N MET A 124 10.38 14.34 -15.60
CA MET A 124 10.15 14.62 -14.19
C MET A 124 8.68 14.94 -13.87
N MET A 125 8.03 15.77 -14.67
CA MET A 125 6.60 16.04 -14.49
C MET A 125 5.75 14.79 -14.75
N GLY A 126 6.07 14.02 -15.80
CA GLY A 126 5.36 12.79 -16.14
C GLY A 126 5.46 11.72 -15.05
N SER A 127 6.65 11.53 -14.47
CA SER A 127 6.85 10.57 -13.37
C SER A 127 6.22 11.05 -12.06
N ALA A 128 6.25 12.36 -11.77
CA ALA A 128 5.59 12.94 -10.61
C ALA A 128 4.06 12.78 -10.68
N MET A 129 3.46 13.04 -11.85
CA MET A 129 2.02 12.83 -12.06
C MET A 129 1.64 11.36 -11.89
N MET A 130 2.39 10.44 -12.50
CA MET A 130 2.12 9.01 -12.34
C MET A 130 2.25 8.54 -10.88
N GLY A 131 3.30 8.98 -10.17
CA GLY A 131 3.50 8.68 -8.75
C GLY A 131 2.37 9.22 -7.87
N GLY A 132 1.97 10.47 -8.09
CA GLY A 132 0.88 11.11 -7.36
C GLY A 132 -0.49 10.47 -7.62
N ILE A 133 -0.82 10.17 -8.88
CA ILE A 133 -2.10 9.52 -9.25
C ILE A 133 -2.19 8.11 -8.65
N LEU A 134 -1.12 7.32 -8.75
CA LEU A 134 -1.12 5.95 -8.27
C LEU A 134 -1.34 5.88 -6.75
N LEU A 135 -0.67 6.75 -5.99
CA LEU A 135 -0.86 6.83 -4.54
C LEU A 135 -2.18 7.48 -4.14
N ALA A 136 -2.69 8.45 -4.90
CA ALA A 136 -4.04 8.99 -4.69
C ALA A 136 -5.13 7.92 -4.83
N LEU A 137 -4.97 6.99 -5.78
CA LEU A 137 -5.88 5.86 -5.94
C LEU A 137 -5.75 4.84 -4.80
N ILE A 138 -4.54 4.54 -4.34
CA ILE A 138 -4.31 3.61 -3.23
C ILE A 138 -4.91 4.17 -1.93
N GLU A 139 -4.63 5.43 -1.60
CA GLU A 139 -5.20 6.10 -0.41
C GLU A 139 -6.72 6.26 -0.53
N GLY A 140 -7.21 6.64 -1.71
CA GLY A 140 -8.66 6.74 -1.98
C GLY A 140 -9.39 5.42 -1.79
N PHE A 141 -8.79 4.30 -2.24
CA PHE A 141 -9.32 2.97 -2.02
C PHE A 141 -9.24 2.55 -0.55
N GLY A 142 -8.16 2.91 0.16
CA GLY A 142 -8.01 2.67 1.60
C GLY A 142 -9.11 3.35 2.43
N ILE A 143 -9.44 4.60 2.11
CA ILE A 143 -10.55 5.33 2.75
C ILE A 143 -11.89 4.65 2.46
N LEU A 144 -12.13 4.21 1.21
CA LEU A 144 -13.37 3.54 0.83
C LEU A 144 -13.55 2.19 1.53
N LEU A 145 -12.50 1.36 1.58
CA LEU A 145 -12.53 0.08 2.29
C LEU A 145 -12.75 0.26 3.80
N THR A 146 -12.12 1.27 4.40
CA THR A 146 -12.30 1.59 5.82
C THR A 146 -13.74 2.00 6.11
N ARG A 147 -14.36 2.79 5.22
CA ARG A 147 -15.79 3.16 5.32
C ARG A 147 -16.70 1.95 5.15
N TYR A 148 -16.42 1.07 4.20
CA TYR A 148 -17.20 -0.14 3.96
C TYR A 148 -17.13 -1.12 5.14
N THR A 149 -15.93 -1.34 5.70
CA THR A 149 -15.77 -2.17 6.91
C THR A 149 -16.38 -1.54 8.15
N ALA A 150 -16.33 -0.22 8.30
CA ALA A 150 -17.03 0.47 9.39
C ALA A 150 -18.56 0.28 9.30
N GLN A 151 -19.13 0.33 8.09
CA GLN A 151 -20.55 0.01 7.87
C GLN A 151 -20.88 -1.44 8.23
N GLN A 152 -20.00 -2.40 7.93
CA GLN A 152 -20.18 -3.79 8.35
C GLN A 152 -20.22 -3.97 9.88
N PHE A 153 -19.38 -3.24 10.62
CA PHE A 153 -19.41 -3.26 12.09
C PHE A 153 -20.66 -2.56 12.66
N GLN A 154 -21.09 -1.45 12.08
CA GLN A 154 -22.32 -0.75 12.46
C GLN A 154 -23.56 -1.61 12.21
N ASN A 155 -23.67 -2.23 11.03
CA ASN A 155 -24.79 -3.11 10.68
C ASN A 155 -24.85 -4.36 11.59
N ARG A 156 -23.69 -4.94 11.94
CA ARG A 156 -23.66 -6.06 12.91
C ARG A 156 -24.12 -5.66 14.31
N LYS A 157 -23.72 -4.48 14.80
CA LYS A 157 -24.19 -3.97 16.10
C LYS A 157 -25.70 -3.76 16.13
N GLN A 158 -26.26 -3.15 15.08
CA GLN A 158 -27.70 -2.94 14.98
C GLN A 158 -28.48 -4.27 14.96
N MET A 159 -27.98 -5.31 14.27
CA MET A 159 -28.62 -6.62 14.29
C MET A 159 -28.57 -7.30 15.67
N ILE A 160 -27.48 -7.15 16.42
CA ILE A 160 -27.35 -7.69 17.78
C ILE A 160 -28.31 -6.96 18.73
N ASP A 161 -28.36 -5.63 18.69
CA ASP A 161 -29.24 -4.83 19.54
C ASP A 161 -30.73 -5.08 19.24
N GLN A 162 -31.09 -5.29 17.97
CA GLN A 162 -32.45 -5.69 17.56
C GLN A 162 -32.82 -7.09 18.04
N ASN A 163 -31.90 -8.05 17.97
CA ASN A 163 -32.14 -9.40 18.46
C ASN A 163 -32.27 -9.43 19.99
N ASP A 164 -31.45 -8.65 20.70
CA ASP A 164 -31.47 -8.59 22.16
C ASP A 164 -32.73 -7.89 22.71
N SER A 165 -33.18 -6.82 22.04
CA SER A 165 -34.47 -6.16 22.33
C SER A 165 -35.68 -7.07 22.03
N ALA A 166 -35.63 -7.85 20.93
CA ALA A 166 -36.65 -8.84 20.63
C ALA A 166 -36.68 -9.99 21.67
N LEU A 167 -35.52 -10.44 22.15
CA LEU A 167 -35.43 -11.44 23.21
C LEU A 167 -35.95 -10.91 24.55
N LYS A 168 -35.65 -9.65 24.89
CA LYS A 168 -36.16 -8.99 26.10
C LYS A 168 -37.68 -8.88 26.06
N SER A 169 -38.25 -8.41 24.95
CA SER A 169 -39.70 -8.37 24.75
C SER A 169 -40.35 -9.76 24.89
N LYS A 170 -39.77 -10.81 24.29
CA LYS A 170 -40.28 -12.19 24.46
C LYS A 170 -40.20 -12.71 25.90
N LYS A 171 -39.23 -12.25 26.71
CA LYS A 171 -39.15 -12.62 28.13
C LYS A 171 -40.23 -11.90 28.94
N ASP A 172 -40.41 -10.60 28.72
CA ASP A 172 -41.46 -9.80 29.38
C ASP A 172 -42.86 -10.34 29.05
N TRP A 173 -43.12 -10.66 27.78
CA TRP A 173 -44.38 -11.31 27.36
C TRP A 173 -44.60 -12.65 28.08
N ARG A 174 -43.56 -13.48 28.22
CA ARG A 174 -43.70 -14.77 28.94
C ARG A 174 -43.98 -14.60 30.42
N GLN A 175 -43.44 -13.56 31.06
CA GLN A 175 -43.70 -13.26 32.47
C GLN A 175 -45.14 -12.79 32.71
N LEU A 176 -45.76 -12.12 31.75
CA LEU A 176 -47.15 -11.67 31.86
C LEU A 176 -48.18 -12.82 31.80
N TRP A 177 -47.85 -13.94 31.15
CA TRP A 177 -48.73 -15.12 31.05
C TRP A 177 -48.50 -16.19 32.13
N THR A 178 -47.55 -15.97 33.04
CA THR A 178 -47.21 -16.92 34.12
C THR A 178 -47.69 -16.47 35.51
N GLN A 179 -48.47 -15.38 35.59
CA GLN A 179 -49.32 -15.03 36.73
C GLN A 179 -50.77 -15.37 36.40
#